data_AF-A0A7J8X456-F1
#
_entry.id   AF-A0A7J8X456-F1
#
_cell.length_a   1.000
_cell.length_b   1.000
_cell.length_c   1.000
_cell.angle_alpha   90.00
_cell.angle_beta   90.00
_cell.angle_gamma   90.00
#
_symmetry.space_group_name_H-M   'P 1'
#
loop_
_entity.id
_entity.type
_entity.pdbx_description
1 polymer ?
#
loop_
_entity_poly.entity_id
_entity_poly.type
_entity_poly.pdbx_seq_one_letter_code
_entity_poly.pdbx_strand_id
1 'polypeptide(L)'
;MQKTINPETQRPYTISMIERLMHEIHFAVDPNSSSKKQALEVIRQLQNNFPIKRSPMRLRLIVPGQNFHSLCEKLNEWGATIVSKDESGTQLSVICEIEPGLFRECDSLVRNLQGRLEILSVSVHAEGDTQVDNYDDEDISSQLPKDSAKSASSCLPPESSDSVVQLSEKIQKHTISSGNGNAEGEAKQHKCSTCNAFVGDSKQYRDHFKSEWHKHNLKRKTRQLPPLTAEECLADVELSDSKSDLQDYSF
;
A
#
# COMPACT_ATOMS: atom_id res chain seq x y z
N MET A 1 5.84 -10.62 11.87
CA MET A 1 6.41 -11.57 10.88
C MET A 1 6.34 -11.09 9.43
N GLN A 2 5.48 -10.12 9.10
CA GLN A 2 5.09 -9.59 7.78
C GLN A 2 6.20 -9.04 6.84
N LYS A 3 7.49 -9.26 7.13
CA LYS A 3 8.64 -8.86 6.30
C LYS A 3 9.57 -10.05 6.07
N THR A 4 8.98 -11.19 5.70
CA THR A 4 9.67 -12.45 5.39
C THR A 4 9.26 -12.96 4.01
N ILE A 5 10.24 -13.44 3.26
CA ILE A 5 10.11 -13.88 1.87
C ILE A 5 10.73 -15.28 1.70
N ASN A 6 10.31 -15.99 0.66
CA ASN A 6 11.05 -17.16 0.17
C ASN A 6 12.22 -16.66 -0.71
N PRO A 7 13.47 -17.09 -0.49
CA PRO A 7 14.63 -16.57 -1.22
C PRO A 7 14.72 -17.05 -2.68
N GLU A 8 14.06 -18.15 -3.03
CA GLU A 8 14.07 -18.72 -4.39
C GLU A 8 13.05 -18.02 -5.29
N THR A 9 11.87 -17.68 -4.75
CA THR A 9 10.74 -17.10 -5.48
C THR A 9 10.54 -15.60 -5.23
N GLN A 10 11.25 -15.02 -4.25
CA GLN A 10 11.16 -13.61 -3.82
C GLN A 10 9.74 -13.15 -3.41
N ARG A 11 8.81 -14.08 -3.20
CA ARG A 11 7.43 -13.83 -2.75
C ARG A 11 7.35 -13.76 -1.22
N PRO A 12 6.52 -12.88 -0.65
CA PRO A 12 6.27 -12.83 0.78
C PRO A 12 5.48 -14.04 1.28
N TYR A 13 5.76 -14.46 2.51
CA TYR A 13 4.92 -15.43 3.21
C TYR A 13 3.69 -14.74 3.81
N THR A 14 2.51 -15.33 3.64
CA THR A 14 1.29 -14.85 4.31
C THR A 14 1.33 -15.13 5.80
N ILE A 15 0.57 -14.36 6.59
CA ILE A 15 0.53 -14.50 8.06
C ILE A 15 0.14 -15.93 8.45
N SER A 16 -0.92 -16.49 7.87
CA SER A 16 -1.40 -17.85 8.14
C SER A 16 -0.45 -18.96 7.68
N MET A 17 0.44 -18.71 6.71
CA MET A 17 1.53 -19.63 6.42
C MET A 17 2.57 -19.61 7.54
N ILE A 18 2.98 -18.43 8.02
CA ILE A 18 3.93 -18.33 9.13
C ILE A 18 3.35 -18.92 10.42
N GLU A 19 2.08 -18.68 10.74
CA GLU A 19 1.40 -19.25 11.91
C GLU A 19 1.41 -20.79 11.88
N ARG A 20 1.06 -21.40 10.74
CA ARG A 20 1.17 -22.86 10.58
C ARG A 20 2.60 -23.35 10.78
N LEU A 21 3.59 -22.69 10.16
CA LEU A 21 5.00 -23.08 10.29
C LEU A 21 5.52 -22.90 11.74
N MET A 22 5.02 -21.92 12.50
CA MET A 22 5.30 -21.75 13.92
C MET A 22 4.74 -22.90 14.77
N HIS A 23 3.54 -23.40 14.44
CA HIS A 23 2.99 -24.60 15.07
C HIS A 23 3.78 -25.86 14.71
N GLU A 24 4.27 -25.99 13.47
CA GLU A 24 5.09 -27.11 13.01
C GLU A 24 6.46 -27.19 13.69
N ILE A 25 7.08 -26.05 14.04
CA ILE A 25 8.30 -26.03 14.89
C ILE A 25 7.99 -26.02 16.40
N HIS A 26 6.71 -26.14 16.79
CA HIS A 26 6.25 -26.07 18.18
C HIS A 26 6.75 -24.85 18.97
N PHE A 27 6.79 -23.67 18.34
CA PHE A 27 7.31 -22.46 18.99
C PHE A 27 6.37 -21.96 20.12
N ALA A 28 6.90 -21.87 21.34
CA ALA A 28 6.21 -21.30 22.49
C ALA A 28 6.48 -19.78 22.62
N VAL A 29 5.43 -18.98 22.60
CA VAL A 29 5.47 -17.52 22.80
C VAL A 29 5.57 -17.22 24.30
N ASP A 30 6.53 -16.36 24.69
CA ASP A 30 6.72 -15.91 26.08
C ASP A 30 6.12 -14.50 26.27
N PRO A 31 5.05 -14.31 27.07
CA PRO A 31 4.44 -13.00 27.30
C PRO A 31 5.38 -11.95 27.92
N ASN A 32 6.48 -12.36 28.57
CA ASN A 32 7.40 -11.47 29.27
C ASN A 32 8.46 -10.84 28.36
N SER A 33 8.64 -11.36 27.13
CA SER A 33 9.68 -10.89 26.21
C SER A 33 9.11 -10.10 25.04
N SER A 34 9.83 -9.03 24.65
CA SER A 34 9.32 -8.10 23.63
C SER A 34 9.09 -8.76 22.28
N SER A 35 7.97 -8.44 21.63
CA SER A 35 7.52 -9.05 20.37
C SER A 35 8.57 -8.97 19.26
N LYS A 36 9.41 -7.92 19.27
CA LYS A 36 10.55 -7.76 18.37
C LYS A 36 11.68 -8.78 18.62
N LYS A 37 11.99 -9.11 19.88
CA LYS A 37 12.96 -10.15 20.23
C LYS A 37 12.42 -11.53 19.83
N GLN A 38 11.16 -11.80 20.16
CA GLN A 38 10.51 -13.07 19.82
C GLN A 38 10.46 -13.29 18.31
N ALA A 39 9.99 -12.31 17.53
CA ALA A 39 9.92 -12.43 16.07
C ALA A 39 11.29 -12.71 15.41
N LEU A 40 12.40 -12.17 15.96
CA LEU A 40 13.73 -12.46 15.44
C LEU A 40 14.17 -13.90 15.73
N GLU A 41 13.88 -14.43 16.93
CA GLU A 41 14.20 -15.83 17.25
C GLU A 41 13.30 -16.82 16.50
N VAL A 42 12.00 -16.53 16.34
CA VAL A 42 11.10 -17.35 15.51
C VAL A 42 11.63 -17.45 14.08
N ILE A 43 12.02 -16.33 13.46
CA ILE A 43 12.60 -16.33 12.11
C ILE A 43 13.86 -17.20 12.07
N ARG A 44 14.75 -17.06 13.07
CA ARG A 44 15.99 -17.83 13.17
C ARG A 44 15.74 -19.34 13.41
N GLN A 45 14.64 -19.73 14.04
CA GLN A 45 14.26 -21.13 14.23
C GLN A 45 13.62 -21.74 12.97
N LEU A 46 12.69 -21.02 12.34
CA LEU A 46 12.09 -21.37 11.05
C LEU A 46 13.15 -21.55 9.96
N GLN A 47 14.19 -20.70 9.95
CA GLN A 47 15.31 -20.75 9.01
C GLN A 47 16.10 -22.06 8.97
N ASN A 48 16.04 -22.90 10.01
CA ASN A 48 16.75 -24.18 10.00
C ASN A 48 15.96 -25.30 9.29
N ASN A 49 14.67 -25.09 9.04
CA ASN A 49 13.75 -26.10 8.51
C ASN A 49 13.07 -25.66 7.20
N PHE A 50 12.94 -24.36 6.96
CA PHE A 50 12.18 -23.79 5.85
C PHE A 50 12.95 -22.68 5.11
N PRO A 51 12.77 -22.53 3.79
CA PRO A 51 13.41 -21.47 3.00
C PRO A 51 12.76 -20.10 3.27
N ILE A 52 13.00 -19.54 4.45
CA ILE A 52 12.51 -18.24 4.91
C ILE A 52 13.68 -17.29 5.08
N LYS A 53 13.68 -16.16 4.38
CA LYS A 53 14.61 -15.05 4.64
C LYS A 53 13.83 -13.81 5.09
N ARG A 54 14.47 -12.92 5.85
CA ARG A 54 13.97 -11.55 6.00
C ARG A 54 14.01 -10.86 4.64
N SER A 55 12.96 -10.12 4.32
CA SER A 55 12.95 -9.23 3.14
C SER A 55 14.16 -8.29 3.20
N PRO A 56 14.92 -8.11 2.10
CA PRO A 56 16.06 -7.22 2.08
C PRO A 56 15.61 -5.76 2.09
N MET A 57 16.47 -4.88 2.60
CA MET A 57 16.29 -3.43 2.55
C MET A 57 16.96 -2.88 1.30
N ARG A 58 16.27 -2.01 0.55
CA ARG A 58 16.83 -1.30 -0.60
C ARG A 58 17.36 0.05 -0.16
N LEU A 59 18.65 0.27 -0.35
CA LEU A 59 19.37 1.45 0.08
C LEU A 59 19.95 2.17 -1.14
N ARG A 60 20.06 3.50 -1.06
CA ARG A 60 20.95 4.29 -1.90
C ARG A 60 22.14 4.73 -1.05
N LEU A 61 23.34 4.41 -1.50
CA LEU A 61 24.60 4.80 -0.88
C LEU A 61 25.25 5.85 -1.77
N ILE A 62 25.52 7.04 -1.24
CA ILE A 62 26.15 8.15 -1.95
C ILE A 62 27.55 8.33 -1.36
N VAL A 63 28.61 8.07 -2.14
CA VAL A 63 30.01 8.17 -1.68
C VAL A 63 30.86 9.04 -2.61
N PRO A 64 31.92 9.68 -2.10
CA PRO A 64 32.94 10.32 -2.95
C PRO A 64 33.61 9.29 -3.87
N GLY A 65 33.91 9.67 -5.10
CA GLY A 65 34.40 8.75 -6.15
C GLY A 65 35.58 7.87 -5.74
N GLN A 66 36.51 8.41 -4.95
CA GLN A 66 37.72 7.73 -4.46
C GLN A 66 37.43 6.47 -3.60
N ASN A 67 36.28 6.43 -2.92
CA ASN A 67 35.96 5.39 -1.92
C ASN A 67 35.09 4.25 -2.48
N PHE A 68 34.69 4.33 -3.75
CA PHE A 68 33.72 3.44 -4.38
C PHE A 68 34.18 1.97 -4.50
N HIS A 69 35.47 1.74 -4.77
CA HIS A 69 36.00 0.39 -4.93
C HIS A 69 35.88 -0.40 -3.60
N SER A 70 36.37 0.18 -2.51
CA SER A 70 36.29 -0.40 -1.16
C SER A 70 34.85 -0.60 -0.68
N LEU A 71 33.92 0.28 -1.07
CA LEU A 71 32.49 0.07 -0.84
C LEU A 71 31.96 -1.14 -1.63
N CYS A 72 32.29 -1.26 -2.91
CA CYS A 72 31.85 -2.39 -3.74
C CYS A 72 32.40 -3.73 -3.24
N GLU A 73 33.67 -3.78 -2.80
CA GLU A 73 34.25 -4.99 -2.20
C GLU A 73 33.49 -5.42 -0.94
N LYS A 74 33.21 -4.48 -0.02
CA LYS A 74 32.45 -4.78 1.21
C LYS A 74 30.99 -5.15 0.93
N LEU A 75 30.33 -4.54 -0.06
CA LEU A 75 29.00 -4.95 -0.51
C LEU A 75 29.00 -6.38 -1.06
N ASN A 76 30.02 -6.77 -1.84
CA ASN A 76 30.16 -8.13 -2.35
C ASN A 76 30.43 -9.15 -1.23
N GLU A 77 31.29 -8.80 -0.25
CA GLU A 77 31.58 -9.62 0.94
C GLU A 77 30.33 -9.86 1.80
N TRP A 78 29.45 -8.86 1.90
CA TRP A 78 28.14 -8.96 2.54
C TRP A 78 27.05 -9.64 1.69
N GLY A 79 27.35 -10.04 0.45
CA GLY A 79 26.39 -10.66 -0.47
C GLY A 79 25.23 -9.73 -0.88
N ALA A 80 25.47 -8.43 -0.96
CA ALA A 80 24.48 -7.44 -1.36
C ALA A 80 24.23 -7.44 -2.88
N THR A 81 22.95 -7.44 -3.28
CA THR A 81 22.58 -7.35 -4.70
C THR A 81 22.62 -5.89 -5.13
N ILE A 82 23.50 -5.53 -6.08
CA ILE A 82 23.58 -4.16 -6.61
C ILE A 82 22.62 -4.02 -7.80
N VAL A 83 21.73 -3.02 -7.73
CA VAL A 83 20.63 -2.79 -8.69
C VAL A 83 20.94 -1.62 -9.65
N SER A 84 21.59 -0.55 -9.17
CA SER A 84 22.10 0.53 -10.04
C SER A 84 23.41 1.10 -9.53
N LYS A 85 24.16 1.73 -10.43
CA LYS A 85 25.42 2.45 -10.21
C LYS A 85 25.42 3.70 -11.08
N ASP A 86 25.21 4.86 -10.48
CA ASP A 86 25.06 6.14 -11.17
C ASP A 86 26.26 7.06 -10.81
N GLU A 87 27.08 7.43 -11.79
CA GLU A 87 28.24 8.31 -11.60
C GLU A 87 27.88 9.78 -11.88
N SER A 88 27.81 10.58 -10.82
CA SER A 88 27.42 11.99 -10.85
C SER A 88 28.62 12.91 -10.58
N GLY A 89 29.64 12.83 -11.44
CA GLY A 89 30.80 13.73 -11.44
C GLY A 89 31.75 13.56 -10.25
N THR A 90 31.39 14.11 -9.08
CA THR A 90 32.19 14.02 -7.85
C THR A 90 31.68 12.96 -6.86
N GLN A 91 30.45 12.48 -7.05
CA GLN A 91 29.79 11.50 -6.19
C GLN A 91 29.25 10.31 -6.99
N LEU A 92 29.36 9.12 -6.43
CA LEU A 92 28.80 7.88 -6.94
C LEU A 92 27.58 7.46 -6.10
N SER A 93 26.46 7.24 -6.78
CA SER A 93 25.21 6.70 -6.23
C SER A 93 25.16 5.20 -6.51
N VAL A 94 25.05 4.37 -5.48
CA VAL A 94 24.85 2.92 -5.61
C VAL A 94 23.50 2.56 -5.01
N ILE A 95 22.63 1.92 -5.79
CA ILE A 95 21.40 1.34 -5.28
C ILE A 95 21.65 -0.15 -5.04
N CYS A 96 21.52 -0.61 -3.80
CA CYS A 96 21.77 -2.00 -3.42
C CYS A 96 20.71 -2.55 -2.46
N GLU A 97 20.51 -3.85 -2.49
CA GLU A 97 19.61 -4.59 -1.62
C GLU A 97 20.42 -5.47 -0.65
N ILE A 98 20.26 -5.22 0.65
CA ILE A 98 21.06 -5.83 1.72
C ILE A 98 20.15 -6.54 2.74
N GLU A 99 20.67 -7.49 3.52
CA GLU A 99 19.89 -8.02 4.64
C GLU A 99 19.80 -6.99 5.79
N PRO A 100 18.61 -6.73 6.39
CA PRO A 100 18.44 -5.81 7.51
C PRO A 100 19.32 -6.05 8.75
N GLY A 101 19.98 -7.21 8.88
CA GLY A 101 20.99 -7.44 9.92
C GLY A 101 22.25 -6.59 9.73
N LEU A 102 22.71 -6.45 8.48
CA LEU A 102 23.99 -5.80 8.12
C LEU A 102 23.86 -4.27 7.99
N PHE A 103 22.65 -3.72 8.10
CA PHE A 103 22.38 -2.29 8.00
C PHE A 103 23.27 -1.42 8.91
N ARG A 104 23.56 -1.88 10.13
CA ARG A 104 24.41 -1.13 11.09
C ARG A 104 25.87 -1.04 10.65
N GLU A 105 26.38 -2.10 10.04
CA GLU A 105 27.75 -2.15 9.51
C GLU A 105 27.85 -1.33 8.22
N CYS A 106 26.83 -1.42 7.36
CA CYS A 106 26.73 -0.63 6.13
C CYS A 106 26.65 0.88 6.40
N ASP A 107 25.82 1.32 7.36
CA ASP A 107 25.72 2.73 7.76
C ASP A 107 27.04 3.23 8.36
N SER A 108 27.69 2.42 9.21
CA SER A 108 29.00 2.77 9.78
C SER A 108 30.09 2.86 8.71
N LEU A 109 30.13 1.94 7.75
CA LEU A 109 31.06 1.97 6.62
C LEU A 109 30.86 3.22 5.77
N VAL A 110 29.63 3.52 5.37
CA VAL A 110 29.34 4.69 4.51
C VAL A 110 29.69 6.00 5.20
N ARG A 111 29.44 6.12 6.53
CA ARG A 111 29.88 7.29 7.32
C ARG A 111 31.40 7.40 7.39
N ASN A 112 32.12 6.29 7.60
CA ASN A 112 33.59 6.29 7.62
C ASN A 112 34.18 6.70 6.26
N LEU A 113 33.52 6.32 5.16
CA LEU A 113 33.86 6.71 3.78
C LEU A 113 33.34 8.11 3.39
N GLN A 114 32.89 8.92 4.36
CA GLN A 114 32.40 10.30 4.19
C GLN A 114 31.20 10.41 3.23
N GLY A 115 30.42 9.33 3.13
CA GLY A 115 29.21 9.25 2.32
C GLY A 115 27.92 9.48 3.10
N ARG A 116 26.80 9.42 2.38
CA ARG A 116 25.43 9.50 2.90
C ARG A 116 24.66 8.25 2.52
N LEU A 117 23.87 7.72 3.46
CA LEU A 117 22.98 6.58 3.26
C LEU A 117 21.53 7.07 3.25
N GLU A 118 20.77 6.67 2.23
CA GLU A 118 19.32 6.89 2.13
C GLU A 118 18.60 5.53 2.04
N ILE A 119 17.50 5.37 2.77
CA ILE A 119 16.67 4.15 2.71
C ILE A 119 15.61 4.37 1.62
N LEU A 120 15.62 3.56 0.56
CA LEU A 120 14.61 3.60 -0.50
C LEU A 120 13.43 2.67 -0.20
N SER A 121 13.69 1.50 0.42
CA SER A 121 12.65 0.65 0.98
C SER A 121 13.15 -0.13 2.19
N VAL A 122 12.28 -0.25 3.20
CA VAL A 122 12.49 -1.04 4.42
C VAL A 122 12.24 -2.55 4.17
N SER A 123 11.63 -2.90 3.04
CA SER A 123 11.35 -4.29 2.64
C SER A 123 11.04 -4.38 1.15
N VAL A 124 11.91 -5.05 0.38
CA VAL A 124 11.67 -5.40 -1.01
C VAL A 124 10.87 -6.71 -1.12
N HIS A 125 9.94 -6.72 -2.05
CA HIS A 125 9.22 -7.90 -2.52
C HIS A 125 9.29 -7.85 -4.06
N ALA A 126 9.36 -9.00 -4.75
CA ALA A 126 9.29 -9.00 -6.21
C ALA A 126 7.95 -8.39 -6.67
N GLU A 127 7.99 -7.54 -7.70
CA GLU A 127 6.83 -6.79 -8.19
C GLU A 127 5.72 -7.75 -8.66
N GLY A 128 4.62 -7.81 -7.91
CA GLY A 128 3.62 -8.86 -8.05
C GLY A 128 2.54 -8.85 -6.97
N ASP A 129 1.80 -7.73 -6.87
CA ASP A 129 0.50 -7.58 -6.19
C ASP A 129 0.32 -8.30 -4.84
N THR A 130 1.06 -7.84 -3.82
CA THR A 130 0.65 -7.97 -2.42
C THR A 130 0.63 -6.61 -1.73
N GLN A 131 -0.15 -5.66 -2.26
CA GLN A 131 -0.58 -4.49 -1.50
C GLN A 131 -1.58 -4.95 -0.42
N VAL A 132 -1.05 -5.42 0.70
CA VAL A 132 -1.78 -5.45 1.96
C VAL A 132 -1.76 -4.02 2.50
N ASP A 133 -2.94 -3.41 2.63
CA ASP A 133 -3.04 -1.98 2.96
C ASP A 133 -2.41 -1.67 4.32
N ASN A 134 -1.53 -0.67 4.33
CA ASN A 134 -0.73 -0.30 5.49
C ASN A 134 -1.55 0.60 6.45
N TYR A 135 -2.56 0.01 7.09
CA TYR A 135 -3.30 0.61 8.21
C TYR A 135 -2.44 0.59 9.50
N ASP A 136 -1.36 1.36 9.50
CA ASP A 136 -0.62 1.77 10.72
C ASP A 136 -1.03 3.22 11.08
N ASP A 137 -1.14 3.53 12.37
CA ASP A 137 -1.65 4.82 12.86
C ASP A 137 -0.72 6.01 12.61
N GLU A 138 -1.27 7.08 12.03
CA GLU A 138 -0.68 8.44 12.04
C GLU A 138 -0.94 9.11 13.41
N ASP A 139 -0.22 8.69 14.45
CA ASP A 139 -0.21 9.41 15.74
C ASP A 139 0.59 10.72 15.61
N ILE A 140 -0.13 11.78 15.21
CA ILE A 140 0.42 13.09 14.82
C ILE A 140 0.82 13.97 16.03
N SER A 141 1.69 13.44 16.88
CA SER A 141 2.14 14.10 18.11
C SER A 141 3.24 15.16 17.89
N SER A 142 2.92 16.20 17.10
CA SER A 142 3.65 17.48 17.19
C SER A 142 2.81 18.70 16.78
N GLN A 143 2.32 19.45 17.78
CA GLN A 143 2.60 20.89 17.94
C GLN A 143 1.85 21.50 19.15
N LEU A 144 2.57 22.33 19.90
CA LEU A 144 1.99 23.42 20.72
C LEU A 144 2.34 24.77 20.04
N PRO A 145 1.55 25.83 20.29
CA PRO A 145 1.17 26.76 19.22
C PRO A 145 2.01 28.04 19.14
N LYS A 146 1.82 28.77 18.03
CA LYS A 146 1.99 30.23 17.96
C LYS A 146 0.89 30.88 17.10
N ASP A 147 0.55 32.11 17.45
CA ASP A 147 -0.72 32.74 17.11
C ASP A 147 -0.72 33.66 15.88
N SER A 148 -1.94 33.91 15.38
CA SER A 148 -2.44 35.20 14.85
C SER A 148 -1.65 35.99 13.80
N ALA A 149 -2.26 36.19 12.62
CA ALA A 149 -2.71 37.51 12.15
C ALA A 149 -3.61 37.42 10.89
N LYS A 150 -4.25 38.52 10.50
CA LYS A 150 -5.17 38.65 9.34
C LYS A 150 -4.61 39.66 8.32
N SER A 151 -4.88 39.47 7.02
CA SER A 151 -5.57 40.42 6.11
C SER A 151 -5.10 40.45 4.64
N ALA A 152 -6.04 40.18 3.72
CA ALA A 152 -6.36 40.89 2.45
C ALA A 152 -5.31 41.26 1.35
N SER A 153 -5.86 41.42 0.12
CA SER A 153 -5.29 42.08 -1.09
C SER A 153 -4.27 41.29 -1.96
N SER A 154 -4.21 41.41 -3.30
CA SER A 154 -5.24 41.69 -4.34
C SER A 154 -4.71 41.42 -5.77
N CYS A 155 -5.65 41.15 -6.71
CA CYS A 155 -5.63 41.36 -8.18
C CYS A 155 -4.65 40.65 -9.16
N LEU A 156 -5.22 40.52 -10.37
CA LEU A 156 -4.74 40.02 -11.70
C LEU A 156 -4.04 41.16 -12.50
N PRO A 157 -3.48 41.02 -13.75
CA PRO A 157 -3.94 40.14 -14.86
C PRO A 157 -2.89 39.53 -15.85
N PRO A 158 -3.34 38.73 -16.85
CA PRO A 158 -2.54 38.18 -17.96
C PRO A 158 -2.83 38.84 -19.33
N GLU A 159 -2.14 38.38 -20.39
CA GLU A 159 -2.47 38.40 -21.84
C GLU A 159 -1.37 37.58 -22.57
N SER A 160 -1.48 36.98 -23.77
CA SER A 160 -2.52 36.74 -24.82
C SER A 160 -2.13 35.41 -25.54
N SER A 161 -2.63 34.92 -26.69
CA SER A 161 -3.70 35.19 -27.68
C SER A 161 -3.98 33.82 -28.37
N ASP A 162 -5.21 33.37 -28.61
CA ASP A 162 -6.23 33.73 -29.63
C ASP A 162 -6.10 33.02 -31.01
N SER A 163 -7.14 32.26 -31.35
CA SER A 163 -7.50 31.68 -32.67
C SER A 163 -8.84 30.92 -32.53
N VAL A 164 -9.73 31.02 -33.53
CA VAL A 164 -11.19 30.80 -33.36
C VAL A 164 -11.77 29.84 -34.43
N VAL A 165 -13.06 29.48 -34.30
CA VAL A 165 -13.97 28.79 -35.25
C VAL A 165 -13.66 27.30 -35.56
N GLN A 166 -14.62 26.38 -35.84
CA GLN A 166 -16.01 26.45 -36.31
C GLN A 166 -16.99 25.40 -35.67
N LEU A 167 -18.28 25.80 -35.55
CA LEU A 167 -19.57 25.10 -35.85
C LEU A 167 -19.82 23.58 -35.56
N SER A 168 -21.06 23.08 -35.35
CA SER A 168 -22.37 23.66 -34.95
C SER A 168 -23.51 22.60 -34.89
N GLU A 169 -24.60 22.87 -34.13
CA GLU A 169 -25.99 22.32 -34.30
C GLU A 169 -26.23 20.79 -34.06
N LYS A 170 -27.41 20.27 -33.66
CA LYS A 170 -28.73 20.75 -33.15
C LYS A 170 -29.33 19.59 -32.28
N ILE A 171 -30.02 19.77 -31.14
CA ILE A 171 -31.41 20.29 -30.91
C ILE A 171 -32.46 19.41 -31.65
N GLN A 172 -33.59 18.92 -31.09
CA GLN A 172 -34.28 19.04 -29.77
C GLN A 172 -35.18 17.76 -29.59
N LYS A 173 -36.23 17.58 -28.75
CA LYS A 173 -37.11 18.42 -27.89
C LYS A 173 -37.72 17.54 -26.77
N HIS A 174 -37.56 17.89 -25.49
CA HIS A 174 -38.60 18.39 -24.55
C HIS A 174 -39.80 17.49 -24.18
N THR A 175 -40.01 17.33 -22.88
CA THR A 175 -41.23 17.84 -22.21
C THR A 175 -40.87 18.41 -20.83
N ILE A 176 -41.55 19.47 -20.42
CA ILE A 176 -41.44 20.10 -19.09
C ILE A 176 -42.84 20.11 -18.47
N SER A 177 -42.94 19.89 -17.16
CA SER A 177 -44.09 20.34 -16.37
C SER A 177 -43.58 20.85 -15.03
N SER A 178 -44.14 21.97 -14.53
CA SER A 178 -43.65 22.69 -13.36
C SER A 178 -44.46 22.37 -12.11
N GLY A 179 -43.81 22.29 -10.95
CA GLY A 179 -44.45 22.12 -9.64
C GLY A 179 -43.53 22.55 -8.49
N ASN A 180 -44.03 23.43 -7.62
CA ASN A 180 -43.29 24.16 -6.59
C ASN A 180 -42.34 23.32 -5.70
N GLY A 181 -41.10 23.78 -5.58
CA GLY A 181 -40.56 24.27 -4.31
C GLY A 181 -40.21 23.27 -3.20
N ASN A 182 -38.91 22.98 -3.08
CA ASN A 182 -38.18 23.18 -1.83
C ASN A 182 -36.68 23.39 -2.11
N ALA A 183 -35.95 23.97 -1.16
CA ALA A 183 -34.53 24.28 -1.29
C ALA A 183 -33.66 23.33 -0.46
N GLU A 184 -33.06 22.33 -1.12
CA GLU A 184 -32.00 21.49 -0.58
C GLU A 184 -30.89 21.32 -1.64
N GLY A 185 -29.65 21.10 -1.19
CA GLY A 185 -28.45 21.37 -2.00
C GLY A 185 -28.15 20.36 -3.12
N GLU A 186 -27.41 20.81 -4.15
CA GLU A 186 -26.92 19.97 -5.25
C GLU A 186 -25.89 18.92 -4.77
N ALA A 187 -26.37 17.80 -4.24
CA ALA A 187 -25.54 16.66 -3.88
C ALA A 187 -24.99 15.97 -5.15
N LYS A 188 -23.67 16.03 -5.34
CA LYS A 188 -22.97 15.41 -6.48
C LYS A 188 -22.96 13.88 -6.31
N GLN A 189 -23.74 13.18 -7.13
CA GLN A 189 -23.80 11.73 -7.12
C GLN A 189 -22.44 11.10 -7.47
N HIS A 190 -21.93 10.20 -6.63
CA HIS A 190 -20.67 9.50 -6.87
C HIS A 190 -20.90 8.13 -7.54
N LYS A 191 -20.00 7.70 -8.42
CA LYS A 191 -20.04 6.36 -9.05
C LYS A 191 -18.98 5.44 -8.47
N CYS A 192 -19.35 4.23 -8.05
CA CYS A 192 -18.39 3.21 -7.62
C CYS A 192 -17.92 2.39 -8.84
N SER A 193 -16.60 2.28 -9.05
CA SER A 193 -16.02 1.47 -10.14
C SER A 193 -16.06 -0.04 -9.88
N THR A 194 -16.08 -0.48 -8.62
CA THR A 194 -16.17 -1.92 -8.27
C THR A 194 -17.59 -2.47 -8.39
N CYS A 195 -18.62 -1.63 -8.17
CA CYS A 195 -20.03 -2.03 -8.22
C CYS A 195 -20.79 -1.44 -9.42
N ASN A 196 -20.11 -0.65 -10.26
CA ASN A 196 -20.62 0.03 -11.47
C ASN A 196 -21.97 0.76 -11.32
N ALA A 197 -22.24 1.33 -10.15
CA ALA A 197 -23.49 2.06 -9.89
C ALA A 197 -23.25 3.42 -9.22
N PHE A 198 -24.28 4.25 -9.24
CA PHE A 198 -24.33 5.55 -8.60
C PHE A 198 -24.78 5.40 -7.14
N VAL A 199 -23.98 5.89 -6.22
CA VAL A 199 -24.25 5.99 -4.79
C VAL A 199 -24.19 7.47 -4.46
N GLY A 200 -25.32 8.05 -4.05
CA GLY A 200 -25.59 9.49 -4.09
C GLY A 200 -24.54 10.37 -3.39
N ASP A 201 -24.84 10.80 -2.18
CA ASP A 201 -24.05 11.81 -1.49
C ASP A 201 -22.65 11.32 -1.12
N SER A 202 -21.68 12.23 -0.98
CA SER A 202 -20.31 11.89 -0.58
C SER A 202 -20.24 11.12 0.77
N LYS A 203 -21.22 11.29 1.65
CA LYS A 203 -21.40 10.47 2.85
C LYS A 203 -21.83 9.03 2.50
N GLN A 204 -22.90 8.88 1.71
CA GLN A 204 -23.40 7.58 1.25
C GLN A 204 -22.32 6.81 0.47
N TYR A 205 -21.52 7.51 -0.35
CA TYR A 205 -20.38 6.93 -1.07
C TYR A 205 -19.35 6.33 -0.11
N ARG A 206 -18.99 7.02 0.98
CA ARG A 206 -18.08 6.49 2.01
C ARG A 206 -18.68 5.31 2.78
N ASP A 207 -19.96 5.34 3.09
CA ASP A 207 -20.63 4.25 3.82
C ASP A 207 -20.89 3.02 2.93
N HIS A 208 -21.03 3.19 1.61
CA HIS A 208 -21.10 2.09 0.64
C HIS A 208 -19.87 1.19 0.66
N PHE A 209 -18.64 1.71 0.81
CA PHE A 209 -17.43 0.86 0.94
C PHE A 209 -17.48 -0.08 2.15
N LYS A 210 -18.30 0.22 3.16
CA LYS A 210 -18.51 -0.63 4.34
C LYS A 210 -19.63 -1.66 4.16
N SER A 211 -20.49 -1.49 3.15
CA SER A 211 -21.66 -2.35 2.90
C SER A 211 -21.27 -3.75 2.45
N GLU A 212 -22.08 -4.75 2.81
CA GLU A 212 -21.86 -6.13 2.35
C GLU A 212 -21.95 -6.27 0.83
N TRP A 213 -22.78 -5.47 0.16
CA TRP A 213 -22.83 -5.43 -1.30
C TRP A 213 -21.49 -5.03 -1.94
N HIS A 214 -20.80 -4.03 -1.39
CA HIS A 214 -19.46 -3.67 -1.87
C HIS A 214 -18.44 -4.78 -1.59
N LYS A 215 -18.46 -5.37 -0.39
CA LYS A 215 -17.58 -6.49 -0.02
C LYS A 215 -17.81 -7.73 -0.90
N HIS A 216 -19.07 -8.03 -1.21
CA HIS A 216 -19.46 -9.13 -2.09
C HIS A 216 -18.96 -8.86 -3.53
N ASN A 217 -19.22 -7.68 -4.09
CA ASN A 217 -18.72 -7.33 -5.42
C ASN A 217 -17.18 -7.29 -5.51
N LEU A 218 -16.49 -6.89 -4.44
CA LEU A 218 -15.03 -7.00 -4.36
C LEU A 218 -14.57 -8.47 -4.38
N LYS A 219 -15.24 -9.37 -3.64
CA LYS A 219 -15.01 -10.83 -3.67
C LYS A 219 -15.34 -11.47 -5.04
N ARG A 220 -16.28 -10.92 -5.81
CA ARG A 220 -16.56 -11.35 -7.19
C ARG A 220 -15.50 -10.86 -8.18
N LYS A 221 -15.08 -9.59 -8.06
CA LYS A 221 -14.04 -8.98 -8.89
C LYS A 221 -12.70 -9.69 -8.78
N THR A 222 -12.28 -10.12 -7.58
CA THR A 222 -11.05 -10.92 -7.39
C THR A 222 -11.16 -12.34 -7.98
N ARG A 223 -12.38 -12.83 -8.24
CA ARG A 223 -12.68 -14.07 -8.96
C ARG A 223 -12.96 -13.86 -10.46
N GLN A 224 -12.73 -12.65 -10.98
CA GLN A 224 -13.03 -12.24 -12.36
C GLN A 224 -14.52 -12.41 -12.77
N LEU A 225 -15.43 -12.47 -11.80
CA LEU A 225 -16.87 -12.54 -12.02
C LEU A 225 -17.47 -11.14 -12.17
N PRO A 226 -18.55 -10.98 -12.97
CA PRO A 226 -19.24 -9.70 -13.09
C PRO A 226 -19.82 -9.24 -11.73
N PRO A 227 -19.88 -7.91 -11.49
CA PRO A 227 -20.50 -7.36 -10.30
C PRO A 227 -22.01 -7.56 -10.34
N LEU A 228 -22.60 -7.89 -9.19
CA LEU A 228 -24.04 -7.92 -8.99
C LEU A 228 -24.61 -6.53 -8.76
N THR A 229 -25.87 -6.36 -9.17
CA THR A 229 -26.74 -5.30 -8.65
C THR A 229 -27.00 -5.46 -7.15
N ALA A 230 -27.59 -4.45 -6.52
CA ALA A 230 -27.94 -4.51 -5.10
C ALA A 230 -29.02 -5.57 -4.80
N GLU A 231 -29.94 -5.80 -5.74
CA GLU A 231 -31.05 -6.75 -5.61
C GLU A 231 -30.57 -8.21 -5.68
N GLU A 232 -29.78 -8.55 -6.71
CA GLU A 232 -29.15 -9.89 -6.82
C GLU A 232 -28.25 -10.21 -5.61
N CYS A 233 -27.59 -9.20 -5.04
CA CYS A 233 -26.72 -9.40 -3.88
C CYS A 233 -27.49 -9.67 -2.58
N LEU A 234 -28.75 -9.23 -2.46
CA LEU A 234 -29.61 -9.60 -1.33
C LEU A 234 -30.07 -11.05 -1.50
N ALA A 235 -30.50 -11.44 -2.70
CA ALA A 235 -30.86 -12.82 -3.01
C ALA A 235 -29.69 -13.83 -2.81
N ASP A 236 -28.47 -13.49 -3.24
CA ASP A 236 -27.26 -14.32 -3.01
C ASP A 236 -26.93 -14.48 -1.51
N VAL A 237 -27.38 -13.57 -0.63
CA VAL A 237 -27.23 -13.68 0.83
C VAL A 237 -28.37 -14.52 1.44
N GLU A 238 -29.63 -14.24 1.10
CA GLU A 238 -30.77 -15.03 1.59
C GLU A 238 -30.66 -16.52 1.20
N LEU A 239 -30.14 -16.81 0.00
CA LEU A 239 -29.84 -18.18 -0.46
C LEU A 239 -28.61 -18.80 0.21
N SER A 240 -27.67 -17.99 0.72
CA SER A 240 -26.53 -18.47 1.52
C SER A 240 -27.01 -18.88 2.91
N ASP A 241 -27.78 -18.02 3.57
CA ASP A 241 -28.26 -18.24 4.94
C ASP A 241 -29.21 -19.44 5.00
N SER A 242 -30.16 -19.52 4.04
CA SER A 242 -31.05 -20.69 3.85
C SER A 242 -30.30 -22.01 3.60
N LYS A 243 -29.05 -21.94 3.13
CA LYS A 243 -28.21 -23.12 2.85
C LYS A 243 -27.40 -23.55 4.07
N SER A 244 -26.97 -22.63 4.94
CA SER A 244 -26.44 -22.98 6.26
C SER A 244 -27.49 -23.65 7.12
N ASP A 245 -28.72 -23.11 7.16
CA ASP A 245 -29.83 -23.69 7.93
C ASP A 245 -30.10 -25.14 7.53
N LEU A 246 -30.12 -25.46 6.24
CA LEU A 246 -30.28 -26.84 5.75
C LEU A 246 -29.09 -27.76 6.05
N GLN A 247 -27.90 -27.20 6.29
CA GLN A 247 -26.69 -27.97 6.54
C GLN A 247 -26.54 -28.35 8.03
N ASP A 248 -27.03 -27.51 8.95
CA ASP A 248 -27.03 -27.76 10.41
C ASP A 248 -28.07 -28.81 10.85
N TYR A 249 -29.04 -29.17 10.00
CA TYR A 249 -30.03 -30.24 10.27
C TYR A 249 -29.69 -31.61 9.66
N SER A 250 -28.51 -31.78 9.04
CA SER A 250 -28.07 -33.09 8.53
C SER A 250 -27.38 -33.91 9.63
N PHE A 251 -28.13 -34.83 10.24
CA PHE A 251 -27.61 -35.93 11.05
C PHE A 251 -26.83 -36.97 10.22
#